data_AF-A0A9P0H213-F1
#
_entry.id   AF-A0A9P0H213-F1
#
_cell.length_a   1.000
_cell.length_b   1.000
_cell.length_c   1.000
_cell.angle_alpha   90.00
_cell.angle_beta   90.00
_cell.angle_gamma   90.00
#
_symmetry.space_group_name_H-M   'P 1'
#
loop_
_entity.id
_entity.type
_entity.pdbx_description
1 polymer ?
#
loop_
_entity_poly.entity_id
_entity_poly.type
_entity_poly.pdbx_seq_one_letter_code
_entity_poly.pdbx_strand_id
1 'polypeptide(L)' 'MTDYRYTLVEYEQSFRAPRLGNWEVDKWYPFVKPKARRGHTKVIADNRGHLLPGVPRKAPWGHFKSTWQLPRKITRNIGK' A
#
# COMPACT_ATOMS: atom_id res chain seq x y z
N MET A 1 1.86 5.61 2.30
CA MET A 1 1.19 5.75 1.00
C MET A 1 0.74 4.36 0.60
N THR A 2 -0.56 4.09 0.50
CA THR A 2 -1.01 2.83 -0.12
C THR A 2 -0.89 3.03 -1.61
N ASP A 3 -0.04 2.23 -2.26
CA ASP A 3 0.04 2.23 -3.71
C ASP A 3 -1.25 1.60 -4.28
N TYR A 4 -1.90 2.32 -5.19
CA TYR A 4 -3.16 1.90 -5.78
C TYR A 4 -2.93 1.50 -7.23
N ARG A 5 -3.28 0.26 -7.55
CA ARG A 5 -3.37 -0.19 -8.94
C ARG A 5 -4.69 0.28 -9.54
N TYR A 6 -4.63 1.23 -10.46
CA TYR A 6 -5.77 1.60 -11.29
C TYR A 6 -5.93 0.58 -12.41
N THR A 7 -7.15 0.10 -12.62
CA THR A 7 -7.44 -1.01 -13.52
C THR A 7 -8.37 -0.57 -14.63
N LEU A 8 -7.96 -0.82 -15.87
CA LEU A 8 -8.84 -0.74 -17.04
C LEU A 8 -9.39 -2.14 -17.30
N VAL A 9 -10.71 -2.30 -17.28
CA VAL A 9 -11.37 -3.63 -17.34
C VAL A 9 -10.90 -4.45 -18.54
N GLU A 10 -10.69 -3.80 -19.67
CA GLU A 10 -10.27 -4.43 -20.93
C GLU A 10 -8.84 -5.00 -20.87
N TYR A 11 -7.95 -4.38 -20.09
CA TYR A 11 -6.54 -4.75 -20.03
C TYR A 11 -6.17 -5.55 -18.78
N GLU A 12 -7.10 -5.72 -17.84
CA GLU A 12 -6.83 -6.38 -16.56
C GLU A 12 -6.25 -7.79 -16.73
N GLN A 13 -6.70 -8.52 -17.75
CA GLN A 13 -6.23 -9.87 -18.01
C GLN A 13 -4.74 -9.89 -18.41
N SER A 14 -4.29 -8.91 -19.20
CA SER A 14 -2.91 -8.80 -19.71
C SER A 14 -1.91 -8.44 -18.61
N PHE A 15 -2.34 -7.67 -17.61
CA PHE A 15 -1.48 -7.21 -16.51
C PHE A 15 -1.55 -8.12 -15.27
N ARG A 16 -1.99 -9.38 -15.40
CA ARG A 16 -1.87 -10.36 -14.32
C ARG A 16 -0.42 -10.83 -14.17
N ALA A 17 0.03 -11.06 -12.94
CA ALA A 17 1.43 -11.42 -12.68
C ALA A 17 1.97 -12.60 -13.51
N PRO A 18 1.22 -13.71 -13.72
CA PRO A 18 1.72 -14.80 -14.54
C PRO A 18 1.99 -14.40 -15.99
N ARG A 19 1.23 -13.42 -16.53
CA ARG A 19 1.45 -12.90 -17.90
C ARG A 19 2.63 -11.94 -17.98
N LEU A 20 3.04 -11.37 -16.85
CA LEU A 20 4.24 -10.55 -16.72
C LEU A 20 5.50 -11.39 -16.42
N GLY A 21 5.38 -12.73 -16.43
CA GLY A 21 6.46 -13.65 -16.07
C GLY A 21 6.76 -13.69 -14.57
N ASN A 22 5.90 -13.09 -13.73
CA ASN A 22 6.01 -13.17 -12.28
C ASN A 22 5.20 -14.36 -11.74
N TRP A 23 5.91 -15.30 -11.12
CA TRP A 23 5.35 -16.52 -10.50
C TRP A 23 5.39 -16.50 -8.98
N GLU A 24 5.82 -15.39 -8.38
CA GLU A 24 5.76 -15.19 -6.94
C GLU A 24 4.31 -15.05 -6.48
N VAL A 25 4.09 -15.18 -5.15
CA VAL A 25 2.79 -14.88 -4.56
C VAL A 25 2.50 -13.39 -4.75
N ASP A 26 1.42 -13.10 -5.47
CA ASP A 26 0.99 -11.72 -5.73
C ASP A 26 0.94 -10.90 -4.45
N LYS A 27 1.53 -9.70 -4.52
CA LYS A 27 1.35 -8.68 -3.49
C LYS A 27 -0.14 -8.44 -3.37
N TRP A 28 -0.66 -8.57 -2.16
CA TRP A 28 -2.06 -8.28 -1.89
C TRP A 28 -2.27 -6.77 -2.02
N TYR A 29 -2.69 -6.34 -3.20
CA TYR A 29 -3.25 -5.02 -3.38
C TYR A 29 -4.74 -5.09 -3.06
N PRO A 30 -5.33 -4.05 -2.42
CA PRO A 30 -6.76 -3.98 -2.31
C PRO A 30 -7.35 -3.98 -3.73
N PHE A 31 -8.02 -5.06 -4.12
CA PHE A 31 -8.80 -5.15 -5.37
C PHE A 31 -10.01 -4.19 -5.36
N VAL A 32 -10.20 -3.49 -4.24
CA VAL A 32 -11.17 -2.41 -4.10
C VAL A 32 -10.73 -1.26 -5.00
N LYS A 33 -11.45 -1.09 -6.11
CA LYS A 33 -11.28 0.08 -6.99
C LYS A 33 -11.43 1.35 -6.15
N PRO A 34 -10.46 2.29 -6.21
CA PRO A 34 -10.60 3.56 -5.51
C PRO A 34 -11.89 4.24 -5.99
N LYS A 35 -12.71 4.68 -5.03
CA LYS A 35 -13.99 5.32 -5.33
C LYS A 35 -13.75 6.67 -6.01
N ALA A 36 -14.70 7.08 -6.85
CA ALA A 36 -14.73 8.43 -7.39
C ALA A 36 -14.66 9.45 -6.25
N ARG A 37 -13.68 10.35 -6.33
CA ARG A 37 -13.46 11.36 -5.31
C ARG A 37 -14.61 12.37 -5.33
N ARG A 38 -15.09 12.76 -4.14
CA ARG A 38 -16.11 13.80 -3.96
C ARG A 38 -15.52 14.97 -3.17
N GLY A 39 -15.84 16.22 -3.55
CA GLY A 39 -15.41 17.43 -2.85
C GLY A 39 -14.03 17.98 -3.24
N HIS A 40 -13.50 18.94 -2.46
CA HIS A 40 -12.26 19.69 -2.74
C HIS A 40 -11.01 19.10 -2.07
N THR A 41 -9.81 19.53 -2.48
CA THR A 41 -8.54 19.00 -1.94
C THR A 41 -8.18 19.83 -0.72
N LYS A 42 -7.84 19.16 0.40
CA LYS A 42 -7.30 19.83 1.57
C LYS A 42 -5.80 19.66 1.60
N VAL A 43 -5.07 20.75 1.84
CA VAL A 43 -3.62 20.71 2.05
C VAL A 43 -3.36 20.13 3.44
N ILE A 44 -2.57 19.06 3.51
CA ILE A 44 -2.30 18.32 4.75
C ILE A 44 -0.86 18.44 5.25
N ALA A 45 0.01 19.10 4.47
CA ALA A 45 1.43 19.23 4.75
C ALA A 45 1.91 20.67 4.54
N ASP A 46 2.99 21.03 5.23
CA ASP A 46 3.69 22.29 5.07
C ASP A 46 4.57 22.29 3.79
N ASN A 47 5.16 23.45 3.48
CA ASN A 47 6.04 23.61 2.31
C ASN A 47 7.36 22.82 2.42
N ARG A 48 7.64 22.19 3.56
CA ARG A 48 8.81 21.35 3.80
C ARG A 48 8.46 19.86 3.76
N GLY A 49 7.19 19.51 3.55
CA GLY A 49 6.70 18.12 3.52
C GLY A 49 6.35 17.53 4.88
N HIS A 50 6.33 18.32 5.97
CA HIS A 50 5.83 17.86 7.27
C HIS A 50 4.31 17.91 7.32
N LEU A 51 3.70 16.90 7.95
CA LEU A 51 2.26 16.89 8.18
C LEU A 51 1.84 17.97 9.16
N LEU A 52 0.70 18.62 8.91
CA LEU A 52 0.12 19.61 9.82
C LEU A 52 -0.26 18.96 11.16
N PRO A 53 -0.22 19.72 12.28
CA PRO A 53 -0.65 19.21 13.59
C PRO A 53 -2.08 18.64 13.53
N GLY A 54 -2.28 17.45 14.08
CA GLY A 54 -3.58 16.77 14.10
C GLY A 54 -3.88 15.86 12.90
N VAL A 55 -3.06 15.87 11.84
CA VAL A 55 -3.20 14.91 10.74
C VAL A 55 -2.65 13.53 11.16
N PRO A 56 -3.42 12.44 11.01
CA PRO A 56 -2.95 11.11 11.37
C PRO A 56 -1.77 10.70 10.48
N ARG A 57 -0.67 10.28 11.11
CA ARG A 57 0.55 9.83 10.43
C ARG A 57 0.61 8.30 10.36
N LYS A 58 0.95 7.78 9.19
CA LYS A 58 1.37 6.37 9.03
C LYS A 58 2.87 6.23 9.29
N ALA A 59 3.28 5.14 9.92
CA ALA A 59 4.69 4.85 10.15
C ALA A 59 5.43 4.69 8.81
N PRO A 60 6.55 5.40 8.59
CA PRO A 60 7.25 5.38 7.30
C PRO A 60 7.85 4.02 6.98
N TRP A 61 8.23 3.25 8.00
CA TRP A 61 8.84 1.94 7.84
C TRP A 61 7.86 0.77 7.93
N GLY A 62 6.55 1.06 8.03
CA GLY A 62 5.47 0.07 7.99
C GLY A 62 5.55 -0.99 9.09
N HIS A 63 6.31 -2.06 8.82
CA HIS A 63 6.40 -3.30 9.60
C HIS A 63 7.83 -3.60 10.08
N PHE A 64 8.71 -2.61 10.13
CA PHE A 64 10.06 -2.81 10.65
C PHE A 64 10.02 -3.44 12.05
N LYS A 65 10.64 -4.62 12.19
CA LYS A 65 10.88 -5.30 13.45
C LYS A 65 12.38 -5.50 13.61
N SER A 66 12.92 -5.14 14.77
CA SER A 66 14.31 -5.46 15.08
C SER A 66 14.48 -6.97 15.28
N THR A 67 15.73 -7.46 15.19
CA THR A 67 16.06 -8.88 15.37
C THR A 67 15.48 -9.46 16.67
N TRP A 68 15.44 -8.65 17.73
CA TRP A 68 14.91 -9.04 19.04
C TRP A 68 13.37 -9.02 19.15
N GLN A 69 12.68 -8.43 18.17
CA GLN A 69 11.22 -8.33 18.11
C GLN A 69 10.58 -9.38 17.19
N LEU A 70 11.39 -10.27 16.60
CA LEU A 70 10.90 -11.37 15.78
C LEU A 70 10.33 -12.49 16.67
N PRO A 71 9.15 -13.04 16.34
CA PRO A 71 8.62 -14.19 17.05
C PRO A 71 9.45 -15.43 16.74
N ARG A 72 9.41 -16.42 17.64
CA ARG A 72 10.12 -17.71 17.52
C ARG A 72 9.85 -18.48 16.22
N LYS A 73 8.73 -18.22 15.54
CA LYS A 73 8.37 -18.79 14.25
C LYS A 73 7.85 -17.72 13.31
N ILE A 74 8.40 -17.66 12.11
CA ILE A 74 7.91 -16.75 11.07
C ILE A 74 6.59 -17.31 10.52
N THR A 75 5.50 -16.59 10.75
CA THR A 75 4.17 -16.91 10.20
C THR A 75 3.76 -15.84 9.19
N ARG A 76 2.85 -16.21 8.27
CA ARG A 76 2.32 -15.32 7.21
C ARG A 76 1.71 -14.00 7.72
N ASN A 77 1.41 -13.90 9.02
CA ASN A 77 0.87 -12.70 9.64
C ASN A 77 1.94 -11.64 10.00
N ILE A 78 3.23 -11.96 9.91
CA ILE A 78 4.31 -11.03 10.28
C ILE A 78 4.65 -10.04 9.15
N GLY A 79 4.44 -10.44 7.89
CA GLY A 79 4.68 -9.62 6.70
C GLY A 79 3.43 -8.89 6.18
N LYS A 80 2.37 -8.77 7.00
CA LYS A 80 1.15 -8.04 6.68
C LYS A 80 1.17 -6.63 7.25
#